data_AF-A0A961EZD4-F1
#
_entry.id   AF-A0A961EZD4-F1
#
_cell.length_a   1.000
_cell.length_b   1.000
_cell.length_c   1.000
_cell.angle_alpha   90.00
_cell.angle_beta   90.00
_cell.angle_gamma   90.00
#
_symmetry.space_group_name_H-M   'P 1'
#
loop_
_entity.id
_entity.type
_entity.pdbx_description
1 polymer ?
#
loop_
_entity_poly.entity_id
_entity_poly.type
_entity_poly.pdbx_seq_one_letter_code
_entity_poly.pdbx_strand_id
1 'polypeptide(L)'
;MNARGIETVQKASGVFYYTYAETLDQIDPLSDYQEKREITDGRLIQELKGLMASNEGYSPEFKARCLPMYEYGLEFRESPEQRTTFLFSFRCNTVQYVEDQMYKDFTPQSVKLYSILRYEVDDDTSELMDAR
;
A
#
# COMPACT_ATOMS: atom_id res chain seq x y z
N MET A 1 27.49 -22.70 6.44
CA MET A 1 27.12 -21.38 5.89
C MET A 1 25.77 -21.52 5.20
N ASN A 2 24.91 -20.49 5.29
CA ASN A 2 23.76 -20.25 4.39
C ASN A 2 22.40 -20.89 4.73
N ALA A 3 21.82 -20.52 5.88
CA ALA A 3 20.36 -20.48 6.03
C ALA A 3 19.90 -19.03 6.27
N ARG A 4 20.57 -18.33 7.20
CA ARG A 4 20.30 -16.90 7.50
C ARG A 4 20.44 -15.96 6.30
N GLY A 5 21.40 -16.20 5.40
CA GLY A 5 21.59 -15.32 4.23
C GLY A 5 20.48 -15.43 3.17
N ILE A 6 19.76 -16.56 3.12
CA ILE A 6 18.65 -16.78 2.18
C ILE A 6 17.35 -16.19 2.77
N GLU A 7 17.13 -16.34 4.08
CA GLU A 7 15.99 -15.70 4.77
C GLU A 7 16.04 -14.17 4.71
N THR A 8 17.21 -13.55 4.88
CA THR A 8 17.34 -12.08 4.81
C THR A 8 17.07 -11.53 3.40
N VAL A 9 17.33 -12.32 2.36
CA VAL A 9 17.05 -11.94 0.96
C VAL A 9 15.59 -12.23 0.58
N GLN A 10 14.95 -13.26 1.15
CA GLN A 10 13.52 -13.50 0.96
C GLN A 10 12.65 -12.42 1.62
N LYS A 11 13.03 -11.89 2.79
CA LYS A 11 12.31 -10.78 3.44
C LYS A 11 12.47 -9.43 2.74
N ALA A 12 13.25 -9.37 1.65
CA ALA A 12 13.57 -8.14 0.94
C ALA A 12 12.60 -7.83 -0.21
N SER A 13 11.74 -8.76 -0.58
CA SER A 13 10.68 -8.60 -1.57
C SER A 13 9.35 -9.04 -0.98
N GLY A 14 8.24 -8.50 -1.48
CA GLY A 14 6.92 -8.79 -0.91
C GLY A 14 5.90 -7.72 -1.22
N VAL A 15 4.70 -7.90 -0.67
CA VAL A 15 3.65 -6.88 -0.69
C VAL A 15 3.35 -6.49 0.74
N PHE A 16 3.60 -5.24 1.08
CA PHE A 16 3.44 -4.75 2.44
C PHE A 16 2.25 -3.82 2.53
N TYR A 17 1.47 -4.04 3.59
CA TYR A 17 0.34 -3.22 3.97
C TYR A 17 0.71 -2.37 5.17
N TYR A 18 0.28 -1.11 5.15
CA TYR A 18 0.48 -0.15 6.23
C TYR A 18 -0.84 0.47 6.66
N THR A 19 -1.02 0.69 7.96
CA THR A 19 -2.03 1.60 8.49
C THR A 19 -1.38 2.85 9.02
N TYR A 20 -2.08 3.98 8.93
CA TYR A 20 -1.60 5.26 9.44
C TYR A 20 -2.59 5.85 10.45
N ALA A 21 -2.05 6.60 11.40
CA ALA A 21 -2.88 7.45 12.24
C ALA A 21 -3.54 8.53 11.37
N GLU A 22 -4.79 8.88 11.69
CA GLU A 22 -5.46 9.99 11.02
C GLU A 22 -4.75 11.31 11.37
N THR A 23 -4.06 11.90 10.38
CA THR A 23 -3.35 13.18 10.53
C THR A 23 -3.49 14.05 9.28
N LEU A 24 -3.38 15.36 9.48
CA LEU A 24 -3.29 16.38 8.42
C LEU A 24 -1.84 16.66 8.01
N ASP A 25 -0.88 16.16 8.79
CA ASP A 25 0.54 16.34 8.53
C ASP A 25 1.02 15.45 7.37
N GLN A 26 2.09 15.87 6.73
CA GLN A 26 2.76 15.04 5.73
C GLN A 26 3.32 13.78 6.43
N ILE A 27 2.96 12.62 5.92
CA ILE A 27 3.48 11.34 6.42
C ILE A 27 4.71 10.89 5.62
N ASP A 28 5.66 10.29 6.31
CA ASP A 28 6.63 9.37 5.71
C ASP A 28 6.03 7.94 5.76
N PRO A 29 5.69 7.35 4.60
CA PRO A 29 5.07 6.03 4.52
C PRO A 29 5.82 4.93 5.29
N LEU A 30 7.15 5.09 5.43
CA LEU A 30 8.07 4.07 5.94
C LEU A 30 8.36 4.25 7.42
N SER A 31 7.99 5.38 8.00
CA SER A 31 8.32 5.69 9.39
C SER A 31 7.11 6.14 10.21
N ASP A 32 6.02 6.62 9.60
CA ASP A 32 4.85 7.12 10.35
C ASP A 32 3.67 6.12 10.42
N TYR A 33 3.87 4.87 10.01
CA TYR A 33 2.83 3.84 10.11
C TYR A 33 2.57 3.42 11.57
N GLN A 34 1.32 3.01 11.83
CA GLN A 34 0.92 2.37 13.10
C GLN A 34 1.14 0.86 13.04
N GLU A 35 0.77 0.24 11.92
CA GLU A 35 0.93 -1.19 11.69
C GLU A 35 1.56 -1.43 10.33
N LYS A 36 2.45 -2.43 10.26
CA LYS A 36 3.00 -2.97 9.03
C LYS A 36 2.75 -4.47 8.99
N ARG A 37 2.12 -4.94 7.92
CA ARG A 37 1.91 -6.37 7.64
C ARG A 37 2.51 -6.76 6.30
N GLU A 38 2.98 -7.99 6.18
CA GLU A 38 3.35 -8.60 4.90
C GLU A 38 2.19 -9.47 4.42
N ILE A 39 1.61 -9.15 3.27
CA ILE A 39 0.54 -9.94 2.66
C ILE A 39 1.16 -11.21 2.09
N THR A 40 0.72 -12.37 2.58
CA THR A 40 1.22 -13.68 2.16
C THR A 40 0.23 -14.42 1.25
N ASP A 41 -1.06 -14.03 1.26
CA ASP A 41 -2.07 -14.61 0.38
C ASP A 41 -1.84 -14.21 -1.09
N GLY A 42 -1.53 -15.21 -1.92
CA GLY A 42 -1.22 -15.02 -3.33
C GLY A 42 -2.39 -14.48 -4.16
N ARG A 43 -3.65 -14.76 -3.79
CA ARG A 43 -4.83 -14.24 -4.50
C ARG A 43 -4.94 -12.74 -4.27
N LEU A 44 -4.85 -12.29 -3.02
CA LEU A 44 -4.88 -10.87 -2.66
C LEU A 44 -3.76 -10.09 -3.35
N ILE A 45 -2.55 -10.64 -3.39
CA ILE A 45 -1.42 -10.02 -4.09
C ILE A 45 -1.76 -9.77 -5.57
N GLN A 46 -2.30 -10.77 -6.27
CA GLN A 46 -2.65 -10.62 -7.69
C GLN A 46 -3.79 -9.62 -7.90
N GLU A 47 -4.79 -9.64 -7.02
CA GLU A 47 -5.93 -8.73 -7.08
C GLU A 47 -5.50 -7.27 -6.86
N LEU A 48 -4.63 -7.02 -5.88
CA LEU A 48 -4.05 -5.71 -5.61
C LEU A 48 -3.21 -5.21 -6.79
N LYS A 49 -2.36 -6.08 -7.39
CA LYS A 49 -1.60 -5.72 -8.61
C LYS A 49 -2.52 -5.32 -9.76
N GLY A 50 -3.59 -6.08 -9.99
CA GLY A 50 -4.57 -5.78 -11.02
C GLY A 50 -5.27 -4.43 -10.80
N LEU A 51 -5.63 -4.13 -9.54
CA LEU A 51 -6.24 -2.85 -9.18
C LEU A 51 -5.28 -1.69 -9.45
N MET A 52 -4.01 -1.78 -9.03
CA MET A 52 -3.01 -0.72 -9.27
C MET A 52 -2.74 -0.51 -10.75
N ALA A 53 -2.53 -1.58 -11.52
CA ALA A 53 -2.33 -1.49 -12.97
C ALA A 53 -3.54 -0.86 -13.68
N SER A 54 -4.76 -1.19 -13.24
CA SER A 54 -5.98 -0.58 -13.79
C SER A 54 -6.10 0.91 -13.46
N ASN A 55 -5.62 1.34 -12.28
CA ASN A 55 -5.63 2.74 -11.88
C ASN A 55 -4.58 3.55 -12.66
N GLU A 56 -3.44 2.96 -12.99
CA GLU A 56 -2.41 3.62 -13.82
C GLU A 56 -2.98 4.06 -15.18
N GLY A 57 -3.80 3.21 -15.82
CA GLY A 57 -4.50 3.54 -17.07
C GLY A 57 -5.71 4.46 -16.93
N TYR A 58 -6.17 4.75 -15.70
CA TYR A 58 -7.31 5.64 -15.44
C TYR A 58 -6.85 7.09 -15.34
N SER A 59 -7.31 7.95 -16.26
CA SER A 59 -6.86 9.35 -16.37
C SER A 59 -8.02 10.35 -16.45
N PRO A 60 -8.89 10.47 -15.42
CA PRO A 60 -9.79 11.61 -15.32
C PRO A 60 -9.02 12.89 -14.93
N GLU A 61 -9.67 14.05 -15.04
CA GLU A 61 -9.17 15.26 -14.39
C GLU A 61 -9.14 15.04 -12.87
N PHE A 62 -7.96 14.80 -12.30
CA PHE A 62 -7.77 14.75 -10.86
C PHE A 62 -8.09 16.12 -10.25
N LYS A 63 -9.19 16.20 -9.52
CA LYS A 63 -9.59 17.39 -8.77
C LYS A 63 -9.48 17.06 -7.29
N ALA A 64 -8.28 17.18 -6.72
CA ALA A 64 -8.10 17.10 -5.27
C ALA A 64 -9.01 18.15 -4.62
N ARG A 65 -10.05 17.70 -3.91
CA ARG A 65 -10.98 18.58 -3.16
C ARG A 65 -10.70 18.60 -1.66
N CYS A 66 -9.69 17.86 -1.20
CA CYS A 66 -9.36 17.72 0.21
C CYS A 66 -7.86 17.63 0.44
N LEU A 67 -7.46 17.92 1.67
CA LEU A 67 -6.09 17.72 2.14
C LEU A 67 -5.76 16.22 2.10
N PRO A 68 -4.54 15.84 1.71
CA PRO A 68 -4.14 14.43 1.65
C PRO A 68 -3.99 13.87 3.07
N MET A 69 -5.06 13.23 3.56
CA MET A 69 -5.05 12.40 4.77
C MET A 69 -5.04 10.94 4.34
N TYR A 70 -3.99 10.20 4.65
CA TYR A 70 -3.88 8.80 4.23
C TYR A 70 -4.26 7.86 5.36
N GLU A 71 -5.06 6.85 5.02
CA GLU A 71 -5.56 5.86 5.96
C GLU A 71 -4.78 4.54 5.81
N TYR A 72 -4.33 4.24 4.59
CA TYR A 72 -3.66 2.99 4.25
C TYR A 72 -2.49 3.21 3.30
N GLY A 73 -1.52 2.32 3.39
CA GLY A 73 -0.38 2.23 2.49
C GLY A 73 -0.26 0.83 1.91
N LEU A 74 0.22 0.76 0.68
CA LEU A 74 0.54 -0.49 0.00
C LEU A 74 1.90 -0.34 -0.69
N GLU A 75 2.81 -1.25 -0.43
CA GLU A 75 4.14 -1.26 -1.04
C GLU A 75 4.33 -2.59 -1.78
N PHE A 76 4.67 -2.51 -3.06
CA PHE A 76 5.16 -3.66 -3.83
C PHE A 76 6.67 -3.56 -3.90
N ARG A 77 7.35 -4.52 -3.28
CA ARG A 77 8.81 -4.54 -3.18
C ARG A 77 9.36 -5.70 -4.00
N GLU A 78 10.20 -5.40 -4.99
CA GLU A 78 10.93 -6.40 -5.76
C GLU A 78 12.33 -6.63 -5.20
N SER A 79 12.96 -5.58 -4.66
CA SER A 79 14.21 -5.61 -3.90
C SER A 79 14.23 -4.47 -2.86
N PRO A 80 15.22 -4.40 -1.95
CA PRO A 80 15.36 -3.28 -1.01
C PRO A 80 15.40 -1.90 -1.69
N GLU A 81 15.96 -1.83 -2.90
CA GLU A 81 16.15 -0.62 -3.70
C GLU A 81 15.04 -0.41 -4.74
N GLN A 82 14.23 -1.44 -5.01
CA GLN A 82 13.15 -1.42 -6.01
C GLN A 82 11.81 -1.65 -5.32
N ARG A 83 11.11 -0.55 -5.09
CA ARG A 83 9.76 -0.56 -4.51
C ARG A 83 8.86 0.45 -5.21
N THR A 84 7.57 0.20 -5.12
CA THR A 84 6.50 1.13 -5.49
C THR A 84 5.52 1.23 -4.34
N THR A 85 5.33 2.44 -3.83
CA THR A 85 4.54 2.73 -2.65
C THR A 85 3.33 3.58 -3.02
N PHE A 86 2.18 3.15 -2.54
CA PHE A 86 0.89 3.77 -2.75
C PHE A 86 0.30 4.19 -1.40
N LEU A 87 -0.13 5.43 -1.27
CA LEU A 87 -0.86 5.92 -0.10
C LEU A 87 -2.30 6.24 -0.48
N PHE A 88 -3.26 5.71 0.27
CA PHE A 88 -4.69 5.83 -0.04
C PHE A 88 -5.43 6.67 0.97
N SER A 89 -6.21 7.61 0.45
CA SER A 89 -7.25 8.35 1.17
C SER A 89 -8.61 7.97 0.60
N PHE A 90 -9.36 7.11 1.27
CA PHE A 90 -10.66 6.64 0.78
C PHE A 90 -11.75 7.70 0.93
N ARG A 91 -11.62 8.57 1.94
CA ARG A 91 -12.49 9.74 2.10
C ARG A 91 -12.42 10.70 0.92
N CYS A 92 -11.25 10.77 0.29
CA CYS A 92 -10.94 11.67 -0.81
C CYS A 92 -10.86 11.00 -2.17
N ASN A 93 -11.00 9.67 -2.24
CA ASN A 93 -10.66 8.84 -3.41
C ASN A 93 -9.32 9.22 -4.05
N THR A 94 -8.34 9.61 -3.21
CA THR A 94 -7.01 10.04 -3.67
C THR A 94 -5.97 8.98 -3.36
N VAL A 95 -5.18 8.63 -4.35
CA VAL A 95 -3.98 7.80 -4.20
C VAL A 95 -2.74 8.63 -4.54
N GLN A 96 -1.70 8.52 -3.71
CA GLN A 96 -0.37 9.05 -4.02
C GLN A 96 0.55 7.90 -4.40
N TYR A 97 1.23 8.08 -5.52
CA TYR A 97 2.36 7.28 -6.00
C TYR A 97 3.60 7.95 -5.44
N VAL A 98 4.18 7.40 -4.38
CA VAL A 98 5.18 8.09 -3.56
C VAL A 98 6.46 8.36 -4.35
N GLU A 99 6.98 7.35 -5.04
CA GLU A 99 8.23 7.45 -5.79
C GLU A 99 8.15 8.43 -6.97
N ASP A 100 7.00 8.51 -7.64
CA ASP A 100 6.76 9.42 -8.77
C ASP A 100 6.25 10.80 -8.35
N GLN A 101 5.97 11.01 -7.05
CA GLN A 101 5.29 12.20 -6.52
C GLN A 101 3.98 12.55 -7.26
N MET A 102 3.29 11.53 -7.76
CA MET A 102 2.07 11.67 -8.55
C MET A 102 0.84 11.41 -7.69
N TYR A 103 -0.22 12.19 -7.93
CA TYR A 103 -1.51 12.04 -7.28
C TYR A 103 -2.57 11.68 -8.31
N LYS A 104 -3.42 10.71 -7.99
CA LYS A 104 -4.51 10.27 -8.88
C LYS A 104 -5.80 10.05 -8.11
N ASP A 105 -6.90 10.12 -8.87
CA ASP A 105 -8.18 9.62 -8.42
C ASP A 105 -8.21 8.10 -8.61
N PHE A 106 -8.75 7.38 -7.63
CA PHE A 106 -8.92 5.93 -7.71
C PHE A 106 -10.36 5.47 -7.52
N THR A 107 -11.33 6.34 -7.78
CA THR A 107 -12.78 6.07 -7.64
C THR A 107 -13.21 4.75 -8.26
N PRO A 108 -12.79 4.34 -9.48
CA PRO A 108 -13.21 3.05 -10.04
C PRO A 108 -12.73 1.85 -9.23
N GLN A 109 -11.58 1.96 -8.56
CA GLN A 109 -10.98 0.90 -7.75
C GLN A 109 -11.33 1.05 -6.26
N SER A 110 -11.94 2.15 -5.83
CA SER A 110 -11.94 2.54 -4.43
C SER A 110 -12.71 1.59 -3.54
N VAL A 111 -13.90 1.16 -3.96
CA VAL A 111 -14.72 0.19 -3.21
C VAL A 111 -13.96 -1.12 -2.99
N LYS A 112 -13.31 -1.63 -4.04
CA LYS A 112 -12.64 -2.93 -3.96
C LYS A 112 -11.33 -2.86 -3.17
N LEU A 113 -10.55 -1.79 -3.36
CA LEU A 113 -9.37 -1.53 -2.53
C LEU A 113 -9.75 -1.39 -1.06
N TYR A 114 -10.81 -0.66 -0.75
CA TYR A 114 -11.27 -0.49 0.62
C TYR A 114 -11.64 -1.84 1.23
N SER A 115 -12.39 -2.67 0.49
CA SER A 115 -12.79 -4.00 0.93
C SER A 115 -11.58 -4.86 1.29
N ILE A 116 -10.57 -4.91 0.40
CA ILE A 116 -9.37 -5.72 0.62
C ILE A 116 -8.59 -5.20 1.82
N LEU A 117 -8.23 -3.91 1.80
CA LEU A 117 -7.33 -3.31 2.80
C LEU A 117 -7.96 -3.24 4.20
N ARG A 118 -9.30 -3.22 4.29
CA ARG A 118 -10.02 -3.13 5.56
C ARG A 118 -10.39 -4.49 6.14
N TYR A 119 -10.74 -5.46 5.30
CA TYR A 119 -11.41 -6.68 5.74
C TYR A 119 -10.75 -7.98 5.26
N GLU A 120 -9.95 -7.96 4.19
CA GLU A 120 -9.30 -9.17 3.69
C GLU A 120 -7.83 -9.27 4.12
N VAL A 121 -7.19 -8.17 4.52
CA VAL A 121 -5.85 -8.19 5.12
C VAL A 121 -5.98 -8.39 6.63
N ASP A 122 -5.74 -9.61 7.09
CA ASP A 122 -5.90 -10.04 8.48
C ASP A 122 -4.84 -11.10 8.87
N ASP A 123 -5.01 -11.76 10.01
CA ASP A 123 -4.07 -12.78 10.52
C ASP A 123 -4.02 -14.06 9.67
N ASP A 124 -5.03 -14.32 8.83
CA ASP A 124 -5.07 -15.50 7.96
C ASP A 124 -4.37 -15.23 6.62
N THR A 125 -4.35 -13.97 6.17
CA THR A 125 -3.85 -13.59 4.83
C THR A 125 -2.55 -12.79 4.86
N SER A 126 -2.08 -12.42 6.05
CA SER A 126 -0.89 -11.60 6.23
C SER A 126 -0.22 -11.81 7.58
N GLU A 127 1.08 -11.56 7.62
CA GLU A 127 1.90 -11.64 8.82
C GLU A 127 2.17 -10.24 9.38
N LEU A 128 1.95 -10.03 10.68
CA LEU A 128 2.31 -8.79 11.35
C LEU A 128 3.84 -8.65 11.44
N MET A 129 4.38 -7.56 10.89
CA MET A 129 5.81 -7.30 10.81
C MET A 129 6.29 -6.27 11.84
N ASP A 130 5.51 -5.21 12.04
CA ASP A 130 5.78 -4.16 13.03
C ASP A 130 4.46 -3.50 13.47
N ALA A 131 4.39 -3.06 14.73
CA ALA A 131 3.28 -2.31 15.29
C ALA A 131 3.80 -1.32 16.35
N ARG A 132 3.27 -0.09 16.34
CA ARG A 132 3.79 1.05 17.12
C ARG A 132 2.76 1.68 18.05
#